data_AF-A0A2K3JJ89-F1
#
_entry.id   AF-A0A2K3JJ89-F1
#
_cell.length_a   1.000
_cell.length_b   1.000
_cell.length_c   1.000
_cell.angle_alpha   90.00
_cell.angle_beta   90.00
_cell.angle_gamma   90.00
#
_symmetry.space_group_name_H-M   'P 1'
#
loop_
_entity.id
_entity.type
_entity.pdbx_description
1 polymer ?
#
loop_
_entity_poly.entity_id
_entity_poly.type
_entity_poly.pdbx_seq_one_letter_code
_entity_poly.pdbx_strand_id
1 'polypeptide(L)'
;MSSIKKKCPQCGGKAVRLYQNKTNDGKRKWVPTAWVCTDCNYLYTIASDTLMYPVGGKEYEKSYGGKCPNCDLKLARLFRHKNPVKGKQEWISTSWYCSRCKYVWLDTSETR
;
A
#
# COMPACT_ATOMS: atom_id res chain seq x y z
N MET A 1 3.93 -15.76 19.81
CA MET A 1 2.98 -14.73 19.35
C MET A 1 3.17 -14.50 17.85
N SER A 2 2.18 -14.89 17.04
CA SER A 2 2.34 -14.99 15.58
C SER A 2 2.53 -13.61 14.94
N SER A 3 3.63 -13.46 14.21
CA SER A 3 3.97 -12.29 13.39
C SER A 3 3.08 -12.19 12.13
N ILE A 4 1.77 -12.39 12.28
CA ILE A 4 0.78 -12.45 11.20
C ILE A 4 0.85 -11.20 10.31
N LYS A 5 1.14 -10.03 10.90
CA LYS A 5 1.33 -8.78 10.16
C LYS A 5 2.39 -8.89 9.06
N LYS A 6 3.44 -9.70 9.25
CA LYS A 6 4.52 -9.88 8.26
C LYS A 6 4.28 -11.01 7.27
N LYS A 7 3.20 -11.79 7.43
CA LYS A 7 2.86 -12.91 6.54
C LYS A 7 1.60 -12.60 5.74
N CYS A 8 1.65 -12.89 4.45
CA CYS A 8 0.51 -12.77 3.56
C CYS A 8 -0.57 -13.78 3.95
N PRO A 9 -1.82 -13.36 4.14
CA PRO A 9 -2.91 -14.29 4.45
C PRO A 9 -3.30 -15.19 3.28
N GLN A 10 -2.93 -14.83 2.04
CA GLN A 10 -3.26 -15.61 0.84
C GLN A 10 -2.23 -16.71 0.56
N CYS A 11 -0.92 -16.43 0.69
CA CYS A 11 0.12 -17.38 0.32
C CYS A 11 1.14 -17.70 1.43
N GLY A 12 1.01 -17.12 2.63
CA GLY A 12 1.96 -17.27 3.73
C GLY A 12 3.31 -16.56 3.54
N GLY A 13 3.55 -16.01 2.34
CA GLY A 13 4.73 -15.27 1.95
C GLY A 13 4.95 -13.96 2.70
N LYS A 14 6.00 -13.21 2.37
CA LYS A 14 6.33 -11.97 3.09
C LYS A 14 5.36 -10.85 2.71
N ALA A 15 4.95 -10.05 3.70
CA ALA A 15 4.14 -8.85 3.51
C ALA A 15 4.80 -7.61 4.10
N VAL A 16 4.65 -6.48 3.41
CA VAL A 16 5.22 -5.18 3.80
C VAL A 16 4.13 -4.12 3.92
N ARG A 17 4.34 -3.16 4.83
CA ARG A 17 3.43 -2.04 5.04
C ARG A 17 3.57 -1.00 3.95
N LEU A 18 2.43 -0.47 3.54
CA LEU A 18 2.28 0.67 2.68
C LEU A 18 1.79 1.88 3.49
N TYR A 19 2.48 3.00 3.33
CA TYR A 19 2.26 4.22 4.09
C TYR A 19 1.81 5.34 3.17
N GLN A 20 0.83 6.10 3.63
CA GLN A 20 0.43 7.37 3.03
C GLN A 20 1.15 8.51 3.74
N ASN A 21 1.73 9.45 3.00
CA ASN A 21 2.16 10.72 3.56
C ASN A 21 0.95 11.64 3.74
N LYS A 22 0.67 12.07 4.98
CA LYS A 22 -0.36 13.06 5.29
C LYS A 22 0.26 14.26 5.98
N THR A 23 -0.29 15.45 5.74
CA THR A 23 0.05 16.65 6.50
C THR A 23 -1.15 17.02 7.35
N ASN A 24 -0.98 17.00 8.67
CA ASN A 24 -1.98 17.42 9.64
C ASN A 24 -1.35 18.55 10.48
N ASP A 25 -2.03 19.69 10.62
CA ASP A 25 -1.56 20.83 11.42
C ASP A 25 -0.11 21.26 11.08
N GLY A 26 0.21 21.29 9.79
CA GLY A 26 1.54 21.63 9.29
C GLY A 26 2.62 20.56 9.49
N LYS A 27 2.31 19.43 10.16
CA LYS A 27 3.27 18.35 10.41
C LYS A 27 3.01 17.17 9.47
N ARG A 28 4.08 16.71 8.81
CA ARG A 28 4.05 15.51 7.97
C ARG A 28 4.05 14.25 8.83
N LYS A 29 3.17 13.31 8.53
CA LYS A 29 3.04 12.01 9.18
C LYS A 29 2.90 10.90 8.14
N TRP A 30 3.63 9.81 8.37
CA TRP A 30 3.48 8.57 7.60
C TRP A 30 2.44 7.70 8.28
N VAL A 31 1.30 7.51 7.62
CA VAL A 31 0.16 6.76 8.16
C VAL A 31 0.12 5.39 7.49
N PRO A 32 0.24 4.28 8.24
CA PRO A 32 0.09 2.94 7.69
C PRO A 32 -1.35 2.80 7.16
N THR A 33 -1.48 2.39 5.90
CA THR A 33 -2.78 2.41 5.20
C THR A 33 -3.15 1.02 4.69
N ALA A 34 -2.17 0.29 4.14
CA ALA A 34 -2.37 -1.04 3.59
C ALA A 34 -1.11 -1.90 3.76
N TRP A 35 -1.21 -3.15 3.33
CA TRP A 35 -0.13 -4.12 3.23
C TRP A 35 -0.15 -4.74 1.84
N VAL A 36 1.03 -5.09 1.34
CA VAL A 36 1.19 -5.82 0.08
C VAL A 36 2.10 -7.03 0.30
N CYS A 37 1.70 -8.18 -0.23
CA CYS A 37 2.58 -9.33 -0.30
C CYS A 37 3.63 -9.13 -1.38
N THR A 38 4.90 -9.34 -1.05
CA THR A 38 6.00 -9.24 -2.03
C THR A 38 6.08 -10.42 -2.99
N ASP A 39 5.34 -11.50 -2.69
CA ASP A 39 5.46 -12.77 -3.41
C ASP A 39 4.25 -12.98 -4.34
N CYS A 40 3.05 -12.54 -3.94
CA CYS A 40 1.82 -12.70 -4.73
C CYS A 40 1.04 -11.39 -4.95
N ASN A 41 1.58 -10.23 -4.55
CA ASN A 41 0.96 -8.92 -4.76
C ASN A 41 -0.42 -8.73 -4.09
N TYR A 42 -0.85 -9.64 -3.20
CA TYR A 42 -2.10 -9.49 -2.46
C TYR A 42 -2.10 -8.22 -1.59
N LEU A 43 -3.12 -7.38 -1.80
CA LEU A 43 -3.31 -6.10 -1.14
C LEU A 43 -4.41 -6.18 -0.08
N TYR A 44 -4.08 -5.84 1.16
CA TYR A 44 -5.02 -5.92 2.26
C TYR A 44 -4.78 -4.84 3.32
N THR A 45 -5.82 -4.54 4.10
CA THR A 45 -5.70 -3.73 5.31
C THR A 45 -5.93 -4.58 6.55
N ILE A 46 -5.47 -4.09 7.69
CA ILE A 46 -5.59 -4.77 8.99
C ILE A 46 -6.43 -3.87 9.89
N ALA A 47 -7.63 -4.33 10.26
CA ALA A 47 -8.50 -3.64 11.20
C ALA A 47 -8.17 -4.00 12.67
N SER A 48 -7.76 -5.25 12.90
CA SER A 48 -7.27 -5.75 14.19
C SER A 48 -6.30 -6.90 13.94
N ASP A 49 -5.65 -7.43 14.98
CA ASP A 49 -4.66 -8.51 14.83
C ASP A 49 -5.21 -9.78 14.14
N THR A 50 -6.53 -9.96 14.15
CA THR A 50 -7.23 -11.10 13.55
C THR A 50 -8.08 -10.75 12.33
N LEU A 51 -8.34 -9.45 12.08
CA LEU A 51 -9.23 -9.02 11.00
C LEU A 51 -8.48 -8.30 9.88
N MET A 52 -8.59 -8.86 8.68
CA MET A 52 -8.00 -8.32 7.46
C MET A 52 -9.02 -8.29 6.33
N TYR A 53 -8.91 -7.28 5.47
CA TYR A 53 -9.80 -7.12 4.32
C TYR A 53 -8.97 -6.90 3.06
N PRO A 54 -9.31 -7.57 1.94
CA PRO A 54 -8.73 -7.21 0.64
C PRO A 54 -9.10 -5.75 0.34
N VAL A 55 -8.11 -5.00 -0.13
CA VAL A 55 -8.31 -3.58 -0.50
C VAL A 55 -7.81 -3.29 -1.90
N GLY A 56 -7.52 -4.32 -2.70
CA GLY A 56 -6.98 -4.14 -4.03
C GLY A 56 -6.87 -5.45 -4.79
N GLY A 57 -6.10 -5.44 -5.88
CA GLY A 57 -5.90 -6.60 -6.73
C GLY A 57 -5.81 -6.28 -8.22
N LYS A 58 -5.92 -5.00 -8.59
CA LYS A 58 -5.69 -4.53 -9.97
C LYS A 58 -4.45 -3.63 -10.00
N GLU A 59 -3.75 -3.67 -11.13
CA GLU A 59 -2.73 -2.70 -11.44
C GLU A 59 -3.34 -1.33 -11.77
N TYR A 60 -2.55 -0.28 -11.58
CA TYR A 60 -2.91 1.08 -11.87
C TYR A 60 -2.58 1.39 -13.33
N GLU A 61 -3.60 1.77 -14.10
CA GLU A 61 -3.40 2.20 -15.47
C GLU A 61 -3.07 3.70 -15.55
N LYS A 62 -2.08 4.05 -16.37
CA LYS A 62 -1.70 5.46 -16.58
C LYS A 62 -2.87 6.32 -17.07
N SER A 63 -3.81 5.72 -17.80
CA SER A 63 -5.06 6.32 -18.28
C SER A 63 -5.91 6.93 -17.16
N TYR A 64 -5.80 6.43 -15.92
CA TYR A 64 -6.58 6.94 -14.78
C TYR A 64 -6.15 8.36 -14.33
N GLY A 65 -5.02 8.89 -14.80
CA GLY A 65 -4.68 10.32 -14.64
C GLY A 65 -4.54 10.82 -13.18
N GLY A 66 -4.30 9.91 -12.23
CA GLY A 66 -4.18 10.18 -10.80
C GLY A 66 -5.54 10.28 -10.10
N LYS A 67 -6.63 9.88 -10.75
CA LYS A 67 -8.00 9.89 -10.21
C LYS A 67 -8.53 8.48 -10.04
N CYS A 68 -9.40 8.31 -9.06
CA CYS A 68 -10.06 7.04 -8.80
C CYS A 68 -11.05 6.74 -9.93
N PRO A 69 -10.97 5.60 -10.62
CA PRO A 69 -11.88 5.27 -11.72
C PRO A 69 -13.35 5.09 -11.27
N ASN A 70 -13.58 4.90 -9.97
CA ASN A 70 -14.92 4.65 -9.43
C ASN A 70 -15.61 5.90 -8.86
N CYS A 71 -14.86 6.96 -8.55
CA CYS A 71 -15.44 8.12 -7.87
C CYS A 71 -14.74 9.45 -8.17
N ASP A 72 -13.81 9.46 -9.13
CA ASP A 72 -13.01 10.59 -9.63
C ASP A 72 -12.17 11.35 -8.60
N LEU A 73 -12.20 10.91 -7.33
CA LEU A 73 -11.37 11.49 -6.28
C LEU A 73 -9.90 11.32 -6.61
N LYS A 74 -9.11 12.37 -6.39
CA LYS A 74 -7.66 12.32 -6.52
C LYS A 74 -7.08 11.21 -5.63
N LEU A 75 -6.28 10.34 -6.23
CA LEU A 75 -5.62 9.24 -5.53
C LEU A 75 -4.41 9.75 -4.75
N ALA A 76 -4.20 9.16 -3.59
CA ALA A 76 -2.99 9.34 -2.81
C ALA A 76 -1.94 8.30 -3.18
N ARG A 77 -0.67 8.67 -3.11
CA ARG A 77 0.42 7.69 -3.23
C ARG A 77 0.64 6.95 -1.92
N LEU A 78 0.86 5.64 -2.06
CA LEU A 78 1.33 4.78 -1.00
C LEU A 78 2.77 4.34 -1.26
N PHE A 79 3.55 4.31 -0.18
CA PHE A 79 4.97 4.03 -0.21
C PHE A 79 5.32 2.87 0.71
N ARG A 80 6.23 1.99 0.28
CA ARG A 80 6.89 1.06 1.18
C ARG A 80 8.20 1.64 1.69
N HIS A 81 8.54 1.35 2.94
CA HIS A 81 9.89 1.61 3.43
C HIS A 81 10.82 0.50 2.94
N LYS A 82 12.02 0.87 2.50
CA LYS A 82 13.12 -0.05 2.26
C LYS A 82 14.29 0.37 3.16
N ASN A 83 14.70 -0.54 4.05
CA ASN A 83 15.95 -0.39 4.79
C ASN A 83 17.05 -1.10 3.99
N PRO A 84 17.91 -0.37 3.28
CA PRO A 84 19.05 -1.00 2.62
C PRO A 84 20.07 -1.48 3.66
N VAL A 85 20.89 -2.48 3.29
CA VAL A 85 21.98 -3.01 4.14
C VAL A 85 23.05 -1.95 4.41
N LYS A 86 23.25 -1.02 3.47
CA LYS A 86 24.12 0.14 3.59
C LYS A 86 23.40 1.36 3.03
N GLY A 87 23.59 2.53 3.65
CA GLY A 87 23.01 3.79 3.17
C GLY A 87 21.77 4.26 3.94
N LYS A 88 21.11 5.29 3.39
CA LYS A 88 19.96 5.94 4.01
C LYS A 88 18.67 5.18 3.69
N GLN A 89 17.68 5.29 4.58
CA GLN A 89 16.36 4.71 4.37
C GLN A 89 15.68 5.33 3.14
N GLU A 90 14.98 4.49 2.36
CA GLU A 90 14.31 4.89 1.14
C GLU A 90 12.80 4.65 1.22
N TRP A 91 12.04 5.56 0.63
CA TRP A 91 10.59 5.46 0.46
C TRP A 91 10.28 5.22 -1.02
N ILE A 92 9.78 4.02 -1.31
CA ILE A 92 9.51 3.60 -2.70
C ILE A 92 8.01 3.69 -2.93
N SER A 93 7.61 4.46 -3.94
CA SER A 93 6.21 4.54 -4.37
C SER A 93 5.80 3.20 -5.00
N THR A 94 4.77 2.57 -4.46
CA THR A 94 4.36 1.21 -4.88
C THR A 94 2.90 1.16 -5.31
N SER A 95 2.05 2.08 -4.85
CA SER A 95 0.61 1.97 -5.09
C SER A 95 -0.11 3.32 -5.05
N TRP A 96 -1.35 3.31 -5.52
CA TRP A 96 -2.31 4.40 -5.45
C TRP A 96 -3.49 4.03 -4.58
N TYR A 97 -3.99 4.96 -3.77
CA TYR A 97 -5.05 4.72 -2.81
C TYR A 97 -6.18 5.75 -2.92
N CYS A 98 -7.41 5.27 -2.98
CA CYS A 98 -8.59 6.12 -2.86
C CYS A 98 -9.08 6.16 -1.41
N SER A 99 -9.05 7.34 -0.78
CA SER A 99 -9.52 7.50 0.59
C SER A 99 -11.04 7.34 0.74
N ARG A 100 -11.81 7.48 -0.35
CA ARG A 100 -13.27 7.27 -0.38
C ARG A 100 -13.61 5.78 -0.58
N CYS A 101 -13.19 5.19 -1.70
CA CYS A 101 -13.49 3.79 -2.02
C CYS A 101 -12.70 2.79 -1.17
N LYS A 102 -11.66 3.24 -0.46
CA LYS A 102 -10.70 2.40 0.28
C LYS A 102 -9.94 1.39 -0.59
N TYR A 103 -10.04 1.50 -1.91
CA TYR A 103 -9.38 0.62 -2.87
C TYR A 103 -7.95 1.12 -3.18
N VAL A 104 -7.06 0.16 -3.46
CA VAL A 104 -5.64 0.31 -3.73
C VAL A 104 -5.31 -0.36 -5.07
N TRP A 105 -4.57 0.36 -5.92
CA TRP A 105 -4.04 -0.14 -7.18
C TRP A 105 -2.51 -0.19 -7.10
N LEU A 106 -1.91 -1.30 -7.54
CA LEU A 106 -0.44 -1.42 -7.61
C LEU A 106 0.10 -0.59 -8.77
N ASP A 107 1.28 -0.02 -8.63
CA ASP A 107 1.91 0.67 -9.75
C ASP A 107 2.42 -0.33 -10.79
N THR A 108 2.14 -0.07 -12.07
CA THR A 108 2.57 -0.90 -13.21
C THR A 108 4.09 -0.89 -13.42
N SER A 109 4.81 0.03 -12.77
CA SER A 109 6.27 0.19 -12.92
C SER A 109 7.12 -0.71 -12.01
N GLU A 110 6.54 -1.52 -11.11
CA GLU A 110 7.29 -2.53 -10.36
C GLU A 110 7.15 -3.96 -10.94
N THR A 111 6.36 -4.15 -12.00
CA THR A 111 6.14 -5.48 -12.64
C THR A 111 7.04 -5.76 -13.86
N ARG A 112 8.11 -4.98 -14.10
CA ARG A 112 9.11 -5.25 -15.15
C ARG A 112 10.54 -5.12 -14.66
#